data_AF-A0A2X2ISA9-F1
#
_entry.id   AF-A0A2X2ISA9-F1
#
_cell.length_a   1.000
_cell.length_b   1.000
_cell.length_c   1.000
_cell.angle_alpha   90.00
_cell.angle_beta   90.00
_cell.angle_gamma   90.00
#
_symmetry.space_group_name_H-M   'P 1'
#
loop_
_entity.id
_entity.type
_entity.pdbx_description
1 polymer ?
#
loop_
_entity_poly.entity_id
_entity_poly.type
_entity_poly.pdbx_seq_one_letter_code
_entity_poly.pdbx_strand_id
1 'polypeptide(L)'
;MRIPKEGLFSIVQPTINPVFKTRQVEQSLLTWAGNDTDMYNFVKNLWSTQILAGSTKTWDAVLQTGFEYKGAKAATAPAFTGNAAAAASAIEASSKAITGEFELKLYEPAALRDGRYANNAYLQELPDPVSKVTWDNYAALNPKDAEKLGLGEDGKVTVKANGVELELPVVQQPGQAQGTVSIAVGYGRTKVGKAGNEVGKNAFPFASIINGTVQGVAKATVAKASGSYQLAQTQTHHTIEGRNVIRETTFAKYLKDPNSEAGRFTDNHKTYDLWNKYEQPGHKWVMAIDLNACTGCGACIVACNVENNIPVVGRDEVRRRREMHWLRIDRYYTIEGKDQDLTKEKEIARASADLDFEDITVVHQPMLCQHCGHAPCETVCPVLATVHSSEGLNHMAYNRCFGTRYCANNCPFKVRRFNWFAYWNDSRFDNYLNNEFTQLVLNPDVVTRSRGVMEKCSMCIQRIQAGKLQAKIQNRKVKDGDIQMACQQACSANAIIFGDANDPESEVSKALRNERVYYVLEEINVQPGIGYMTKVRNTFEA
;
A
#
# COMPACT_ATOMS: atom_id res chain seq x y z
N MET A 1 -9.63 -5.07 -10.72
CA MET A 1 -9.12 -3.88 -11.43
C MET A 1 -8.87 -4.30 -12.87
N ARG A 2 -9.64 -3.79 -13.84
CA ARG A 2 -9.46 -4.14 -15.25
C ARG A 2 -8.42 -3.19 -15.81
N ILE A 3 -7.31 -3.71 -16.31
CA ILE A 3 -6.46 -2.95 -17.21
C ILE A 3 -7.17 -3.05 -18.56
N PRO A 4 -7.83 -1.99 -19.07
CA PRO A 4 -8.37 -2.03 -20.42
C PRO A 4 -7.19 -2.21 -21.36
N LYS A 5 -7.03 -3.43 -21.87
CA LYS A 5 -6.09 -3.74 -22.94
C LYS A 5 -6.87 -3.70 -24.24
N GLU A 6 -6.29 -3.13 -25.27
CA GLU A 6 -6.91 -3.13 -26.59
C GLU A 6 -7.27 -4.56 -27.03
N GLY A 7 -8.47 -4.72 -27.58
CA GLY A 7 -8.98 -6.02 -28.00
C GLY A 7 -9.42 -6.96 -26.86
N LEU A 8 -9.24 -6.57 -25.59
CA LEU A 8 -9.68 -7.34 -24.44
C LEU A 8 -11.05 -6.85 -23.96
N PHE A 9 -12.08 -7.66 -24.21
CA PHE A 9 -13.43 -7.45 -23.73
C PHE A 9 -13.63 -8.26 -22.46
N SER A 10 -14.18 -7.67 -21.39
CA SER A 10 -14.42 -8.37 -20.12
C SER A 10 -15.82 -8.11 -19.60
N ILE A 11 -16.41 -9.11 -18.95
CA ILE A 11 -17.79 -9.05 -18.44
C ILE A 11 -17.81 -8.96 -16.92
N VAL A 12 -18.66 -8.10 -16.37
CA VAL A 12 -18.91 -8.05 -14.91
C VAL A 12 -19.98 -9.07 -14.59
N GLN A 13 -19.68 -10.01 -13.68
CA GLN A 13 -20.65 -10.98 -13.20
C GLN A 13 -21.16 -10.54 -11.82
N PRO A 14 -22.49 -10.41 -11.63
CA PRO A 14 -23.04 -10.20 -10.30
C PRO A 14 -22.81 -11.47 -9.46
N THR A 15 -22.18 -11.33 -8.30
CA THR A 15 -21.90 -12.45 -7.38
C THR A 15 -22.94 -12.56 -6.25
N ILE A 16 -23.82 -11.58 -6.13
CA ILE A 16 -24.90 -11.50 -5.14
C ILE A 16 -26.10 -10.80 -5.76
N ASN A 17 -27.31 -11.19 -5.34
CA ASN A 17 -28.53 -10.46 -5.67
C ASN A 17 -28.50 -9.05 -5.05
N PRO A 18 -29.19 -8.04 -5.64
CA PRO A 18 -29.25 -6.71 -5.06
C PRO A 18 -29.73 -6.73 -3.60
N VAL A 19 -28.87 -6.27 -2.69
CA VAL A 19 -29.17 -6.22 -1.25
C VAL A 19 -30.29 -5.22 -0.95
N PHE A 20 -30.32 -4.12 -1.70
CA PHE A 20 -31.33 -3.08 -1.61
C PHE A 20 -32.14 -3.02 -2.92
N LYS A 21 -33.28 -2.32 -2.86
CA LYS A 21 -34.11 -2.01 -4.05
C LYS A 21 -33.41 -0.99 -4.95
N THR A 22 -32.39 -1.45 -5.67
CA THR A 22 -31.59 -0.63 -6.59
C THR A 22 -31.86 -1.02 -8.03
N ARG A 23 -31.47 -0.13 -8.95
CA ARG A 23 -31.50 -0.36 -10.39
C ARG A 23 -30.15 0.05 -10.96
N GLN A 24 -29.61 -0.75 -11.87
CA GLN A 24 -28.37 -0.44 -12.58
C GLN A 24 -28.54 0.79 -13.46
N VAL A 25 -27.44 1.53 -13.71
CA VAL A 25 -27.50 2.73 -14.56
C VAL A 25 -27.88 2.36 -15.99
N GLU A 26 -27.36 1.24 -16.49
CA GLU A 26 -27.61 0.73 -17.82
C GLU A 26 -29.07 0.32 -18.02
N GLN A 27 -29.70 -0.33 -17.04
CA GLN A 27 -31.14 -0.61 -17.07
C GLN A 27 -31.96 0.68 -17.13
N SER A 28 -31.52 1.73 -16.43
CA SER A 28 -32.20 3.04 -16.47
C SER A 28 -32.09 3.68 -17.86
N LEU A 29 -30.92 3.58 -18.50
CA LEU A 29 -30.71 4.06 -19.87
C LEU A 29 -31.56 3.30 -20.89
N LEU A 30 -31.69 1.97 -20.76
CA LEU A 30 -32.55 1.16 -21.62
C LEU A 30 -34.02 1.59 -21.53
N THR A 31 -34.54 1.73 -20.31
CA THR A 31 -35.91 2.19 -20.09
C THR A 31 -36.14 3.59 -20.67
N TRP A 32 -35.20 4.53 -20.50
CA TRP A 32 -35.32 5.88 -21.08
C TRP A 32 -35.22 5.90 -22.60
N ALA A 33 -34.54 4.92 -23.21
CA ALA A 33 -34.49 4.72 -24.65
C ALA A 33 -35.73 4.00 -25.21
N GLY A 34 -36.73 3.66 -24.38
CA GLY A 34 -37.93 2.91 -24.79
C GLY A 34 -37.66 1.43 -25.04
N ASN A 35 -36.59 0.87 -24.47
CA ASN A 35 -36.26 -0.55 -24.56
C ASN A 35 -36.52 -1.25 -23.22
N ASP A 36 -37.52 -2.13 -23.21
CA ASP A 36 -37.94 -2.87 -22.01
C ASP A 36 -37.16 -4.18 -21.80
N THR A 37 -36.09 -4.43 -22.55
CA THR A 37 -35.24 -5.61 -22.37
C THR A 37 -34.53 -5.55 -21.02
N ASP A 38 -34.53 -6.67 -20.29
CA ASP A 38 -33.73 -6.83 -19.08
C ASP A 38 -32.22 -6.75 -19.39
N MET A 39 -31.46 -6.12 -18.49
CA MET A 39 -30.04 -5.85 -18.68
C MET A 39 -29.20 -7.11 -18.94
N TYR A 40 -29.50 -8.25 -18.29
CA TYR A 40 -28.77 -9.50 -18.56
C TYR A 40 -28.97 -9.94 -20.02
N ASN A 41 -30.22 -9.93 -20.49
CA ASN A 41 -30.54 -10.32 -21.86
C ASN A 41 -29.96 -9.34 -22.88
N PHE A 42 -29.97 -8.04 -22.57
CA PHE A 42 -29.34 -7.03 -23.42
C PHE A 42 -27.84 -7.27 -23.58
N VAL A 43 -27.11 -7.48 -22.47
CA VAL A 43 -25.67 -7.76 -22.50
C VAL A 43 -25.39 -9.09 -23.21
N LYS A 44 -26.15 -10.15 -22.91
CA LYS A 44 -25.98 -11.46 -23.57
C LYS A 44 -26.17 -11.36 -25.08
N ASN A 45 -27.17 -10.62 -25.54
CA ASN A 45 -27.43 -10.41 -26.96
C ASN A 45 -26.32 -9.58 -27.62
N LEU A 46 -25.87 -8.49 -26.99
CA LEU A 46 -24.75 -7.68 -27.47
C LEU A 46 -23.46 -8.50 -27.61
N TRP A 47 -23.14 -9.28 -26.57
CA TRP A 47 -21.95 -10.13 -26.59
C TRP A 47 -22.06 -11.21 -27.65
N SER A 48 -23.21 -11.89 -27.78
CA SER A 48 -23.39 -12.96 -28.76
C SER A 48 -23.33 -12.45 -30.20
N THR A 49 -23.86 -11.24 -30.47
CA THR A 49 -23.97 -10.69 -31.83
C THR A 49 -22.77 -9.88 -32.28
N GLN A 50 -22.04 -9.22 -31.36
CA GLN A 50 -20.95 -8.30 -31.73
C GLN A 50 -19.58 -8.78 -31.25
N ILE A 51 -19.49 -9.17 -29.97
CA ILE A 51 -18.19 -9.47 -29.36
C ILE A 51 -17.76 -10.90 -29.71
N LEU A 52 -18.65 -11.87 -29.54
CA LEU A 52 -18.42 -13.29 -29.82
C LEU A 52 -18.70 -13.67 -31.27
N ALA A 53 -19.14 -12.72 -32.11
CA ALA A 53 -19.18 -12.93 -33.54
C ALA A 53 -17.78 -13.29 -34.06
N GLY A 54 -17.67 -14.51 -34.61
CA GLY A 54 -16.40 -15.09 -35.09
C GLY A 54 -15.48 -15.64 -33.98
N SER A 55 -15.92 -15.66 -32.71
CA SER A 55 -15.20 -16.31 -31.62
C SER A 55 -15.53 -17.80 -31.55
N THR A 56 -14.61 -18.59 -31.02
CA THR A 56 -14.83 -20.00 -30.66
C THR A 56 -15.49 -20.16 -29.29
N LYS A 57 -15.56 -19.09 -28.48
CA LYS A 57 -16.14 -19.15 -27.14
C LYS A 57 -17.66 -18.98 -27.17
N THR A 58 -18.33 -19.82 -26.40
CA THR A 58 -19.74 -19.64 -26.05
C THR A 58 -19.90 -18.60 -24.95
N TRP A 59 -21.13 -18.13 -24.74
CA TRP A 59 -21.46 -17.25 -23.61
C TRP A 59 -21.01 -17.84 -22.27
N ASP A 60 -21.27 -19.12 -22.02
CA ASP A 60 -20.91 -19.78 -20.76
C ASP A 60 -19.39 -19.90 -20.60
N ALA A 61 -18.66 -20.16 -21.68
CA ALA A 61 -17.19 -20.16 -21.67
C ALA A 61 -16.62 -18.77 -21.35
N VAL A 62 -17.28 -17.70 -21.79
CA VAL A 62 -16.89 -16.31 -21.47
C VAL A 62 -17.21 -15.98 -20.02
N LEU A 63 -18.35 -16.43 -19.48
CA LEU A 63 -18.66 -16.28 -18.07
C LEU A 63 -17.63 -17.03 -17.21
N GLN A 64 -17.22 -18.23 -17.61
CA GLN A 64 -16.19 -18.99 -16.89
C GLN A 64 -14.81 -18.32 -16.95
N THR A 65 -14.40 -17.84 -18.13
CA THR A 65 -13.06 -17.25 -18.32
C THR A 65 -12.99 -15.77 -17.94
N GLY A 66 -14.13 -15.07 -17.91
CA GLY A 66 -14.28 -13.65 -17.55
C GLY A 66 -13.95 -12.65 -18.67
N PHE A 67 -13.39 -13.09 -19.80
CA PHE A 67 -12.98 -12.21 -20.88
C PHE A 67 -12.96 -12.89 -22.27
N GLU A 68 -12.97 -12.07 -23.32
CA GLU A 68 -12.66 -12.45 -24.68
C GLU A 68 -11.59 -11.53 -25.25
N TYR A 69 -10.56 -12.11 -25.88
CA TYR A 69 -9.47 -11.35 -26.49
C TYR A 69 -9.50 -11.51 -28.02
N LYS A 70 -9.84 -10.42 -28.73
CA LYS A 70 -9.96 -10.41 -30.19
C LYS A 70 -8.67 -9.97 -30.91
N GLY A 71 -7.54 -9.92 -30.20
CA GLY A 71 -6.29 -9.38 -30.71
C GLY A 71 -6.23 -7.84 -30.65
N ALA A 72 -5.02 -7.29 -30.67
CA ALA A 72 -4.84 -5.85 -30.84
C ALA A 72 -5.16 -5.47 -32.29
N LYS A 73 -5.88 -4.37 -32.50
CA LYS A 73 -6.02 -3.83 -33.85
C LYS A 73 -4.63 -3.35 -34.27
N ALA A 74 -4.20 -3.66 -35.50
CA ALA A 74 -2.94 -3.13 -36.00
C ALA A 74 -3.00 -1.59 -35.94
N ALA A 75 -2.14 -0.99 -35.12
CA ALA A 75 -2.09 0.46 -34.98
C ALA A 75 -1.69 1.05 -36.33
N THR A 76 -2.64 1.66 -37.03
CA THR A 76 -2.30 2.62 -38.09
C THR A 76 -1.65 3.80 -37.39
N ALA A 77 -0.38 4.10 -37.72
CA ALA A 77 0.31 5.26 -37.17
C ALA A 77 -0.59 6.49 -37.38
N PRO A 78 -1.18 7.07 -36.31
CA PRO A 78 -1.98 8.26 -36.49
C PRO A 78 -1.04 9.34 -37.00
N ALA A 79 -1.38 9.97 -38.13
CA ALA A 79 -0.68 11.19 -38.53
C ALA A 79 -0.95 12.22 -37.44
N PHE A 80 0.10 12.77 -36.83
CA PHE A 80 -0.04 13.90 -35.91
C PHE A 80 -0.54 15.10 -36.71
N THR A 81 -1.86 15.34 -36.68
CA THR A 81 -2.50 16.49 -37.32
C THR A 81 -2.47 17.73 -36.42
N GLY A 82 -1.78 17.66 -35.27
CA GLY A 82 -1.62 18.77 -34.34
C GLY A 82 -0.54 19.74 -34.80
N ASN A 83 -0.54 20.94 -34.22
CA ASN A 83 0.52 21.92 -34.41
C ASN A 83 1.40 21.96 -33.15
N ALA A 84 2.59 21.35 -33.22
CA ALA A 84 3.52 21.28 -32.09
C ALA A 84 3.99 22.68 -31.63
N ALA A 85 4.16 23.63 -32.56
CA ALA A 85 4.54 24.99 -32.23
C ALA A 85 3.42 25.71 -31.46
N ALA A 86 2.16 25.54 -31.89
CA ALA A 86 1.01 26.10 -31.17
C ALA A 86 0.89 25.50 -29.75
N ALA A 87 1.13 24.20 -29.60
CA ALA A 87 1.15 23.55 -28.28
C ALA A 87 2.26 24.10 -27.39
N ALA A 88 3.48 24.25 -27.92
CA ALA A 88 4.61 24.83 -27.19
C ALA A 88 4.32 26.28 -26.75
N SER A 89 3.78 27.12 -27.64
CA SER A 89 3.39 28.49 -27.29
C SER A 89 2.29 28.53 -26.23
N ALA A 90 1.31 27.61 -26.28
CA ALA A 90 0.28 27.52 -25.26
C ALA A 90 0.84 27.11 -23.89
N ILE A 91 1.77 26.15 -23.84
CA ILE A 91 2.47 25.74 -22.61
C ILE A 91 3.24 26.92 -22.01
N GLU A 92 3.98 27.66 -22.83
CA GLU A 92 4.75 28.82 -22.37
C GLU A 92 3.83 29.91 -21.80
N ALA A 93 2.71 30.19 -22.49
CA ALA A 93 1.71 31.15 -22.01
C ALA A 93 1.08 30.71 -20.68
N SER A 94 0.72 29.42 -20.54
CA SER A 94 0.18 28.87 -19.29
C SER A 94 1.20 28.92 -18.15
N SER A 95 2.47 28.60 -18.42
CA SER A 95 3.56 28.66 -17.43
C SER A 95 3.76 30.09 -16.90
N LYS A 96 3.76 31.10 -17.78
CA LYS A 96 3.84 32.51 -17.39
C LYS A 96 2.63 32.95 -16.56
N ALA A 97 1.44 32.44 -16.87
CA ALA A 97 0.22 32.79 -16.15
C ALA A 97 0.18 32.27 -14.70
N ILE A 98 0.85 31.15 -14.41
CA ILE A 98 0.91 30.54 -13.07
C ILE A 98 2.12 30.99 -12.25
N THR A 99 3.01 31.81 -12.83
CA THR A 99 4.20 32.32 -12.13
C THR A 99 3.79 33.20 -10.95
N GLY A 100 4.28 32.86 -9.76
CA GLY A 100 3.93 33.50 -8.50
C GLY A 100 4.85 33.09 -7.35
N GLU A 101 4.45 33.43 -6.13
CA GLU A 101 5.17 33.01 -4.92
C GLU A 101 5.03 31.51 -4.68
N PHE A 102 3.81 30.97 -4.84
CA PHE A 102 3.55 29.53 -4.79
C PHE A 102 2.73 29.06 -6.00
N GLU A 103 3.09 27.91 -6.55
CA GLU A 103 2.28 27.11 -7.47
C GLU A 103 1.50 26.04 -6.70
N LEU A 104 0.17 26.05 -6.81
CA LEU A 104 -0.70 24.99 -6.29
C LEU A 104 -0.79 23.85 -7.29
N LYS A 105 -0.56 22.63 -6.80
CA LYS A 105 -0.83 21.38 -7.52
C LYS A 105 -1.86 20.53 -6.79
N LEU A 106 -3.01 20.34 -7.42
CA LEU A 106 -3.97 19.31 -7.02
C LEU A 106 -3.55 17.95 -7.56
N TYR A 107 -3.65 16.92 -6.72
CA TYR A 107 -3.37 15.55 -7.10
C TYR A 107 -4.39 14.57 -6.55
N GLU A 108 -4.53 13.44 -7.24
CA GLU A 108 -5.34 12.32 -6.77
C GLU A 108 -4.49 11.42 -5.84
N PRO A 109 -4.87 11.24 -4.57
CA PRO A 109 -4.17 10.33 -3.67
C PRO A 109 -4.38 8.88 -4.12
N ALA A 110 -3.38 8.02 -3.89
CA ALA A 110 -3.42 6.61 -4.29
C ALA A 110 -4.62 5.85 -3.71
N ALA A 111 -5.03 6.19 -2.48
CA ALA A 111 -6.12 5.52 -1.77
C ALA A 111 -7.52 5.97 -2.24
N LEU A 112 -7.79 7.28 -2.27
CA LEU A 112 -9.14 7.82 -2.47
C LEU A 112 -9.43 8.33 -3.89
N ARG A 113 -8.40 8.65 -4.68
CA ARG A 113 -8.52 9.27 -6.01
C ARG A 113 -9.43 10.51 -5.99
N ASP A 114 -10.57 10.45 -6.64
CA ASP A 114 -11.57 11.53 -6.73
C ASP A 114 -12.55 11.57 -5.56
N GLY A 115 -12.39 10.70 -4.55
CA GLY A 115 -13.26 10.64 -3.39
C GLY A 115 -14.54 9.83 -3.59
N ARG A 116 -14.71 9.12 -4.73
CA ARG A 116 -15.85 8.21 -4.92
C ARG A 116 -15.88 7.07 -3.89
N TYR A 117 -14.71 6.70 -3.37
CA TYR A 117 -14.55 5.67 -2.34
C TYR A 117 -14.30 6.25 -0.92
N ALA A 118 -14.59 7.54 -0.68
CA ALA A 118 -14.29 8.18 0.60
C ALA A 118 -15.00 7.53 1.81
N ASN A 119 -16.12 6.82 1.62
CA ASN A 119 -16.76 6.06 2.71
C ASN A 119 -16.17 4.65 2.91
N ASN A 120 -15.04 4.32 2.29
CA ASN A 120 -14.34 3.07 2.54
C ASN A 120 -13.30 3.27 3.64
N ALA A 121 -13.58 2.74 4.83
CA ALA A 121 -12.72 2.87 5.99
C ALA A 121 -11.31 2.28 5.77
N TYR A 122 -11.19 1.17 5.04
CA TYR A 122 -9.89 0.57 4.74
C TYR A 122 -8.99 1.50 3.92
N LEU A 123 -9.59 2.33 3.04
CA LEU A 123 -8.85 3.30 2.24
C LEU A 123 -8.55 4.58 3.00
N GLN A 124 -9.38 4.95 3.99
CA GLN A 124 -9.11 6.10 4.86
C GLN A 124 -7.94 5.85 5.82
N GLU A 125 -7.83 4.63 6.34
CA GLU A 125 -6.73 4.22 7.23
C GLU A 125 -5.49 3.71 6.45
N LEU A 126 -5.60 3.51 5.13
CA LEU A 126 -4.46 3.14 4.31
C LEU A 126 -3.44 4.30 4.33
N PRO A 127 -2.21 4.11 4.82
CA PRO A 127 -1.23 5.18 4.86
C PRO A 127 -0.84 5.59 3.45
N ASP A 128 -0.81 6.90 3.19
CA ASP A 128 -0.30 7.42 1.93
C ASP A 128 1.13 6.90 1.66
N PRO A 129 1.44 6.43 0.43
CA PRO A 129 2.75 5.84 0.13
C PRO A 129 3.93 6.76 0.43
N VAL A 130 3.72 8.08 0.33
CA VAL A 130 4.75 9.11 0.51
C VAL A 130 4.69 9.67 1.94
N SER A 131 3.60 10.31 2.33
CA SER A 131 3.54 11.05 3.62
C SER A 131 3.25 10.16 4.83
N LYS A 132 2.75 8.93 4.60
CA LYS A 132 2.24 8.01 5.65
C LYS A 132 1.07 8.57 6.45
N VAL A 133 0.46 9.66 5.99
CA VAL A 133 -0.76 10.23 6.59
C VAL A 133 -1.95 9.34 6.27
N THR A 134 -2.86 9.26 7.24
CA THR A 134 -4.17 8.62 7.15
C THR A 134 -5.24 9.62 7.57
N TRP A 135 -6.50 9.36 7.22
CA TRP A 135 -7.68 10.07 7.75
C TRP A 135 -7.73 11.60 7.57
N ASP A 136 -6.91 12.20 6.70
CA ASP A 136 -6.93 13.63 6.36
C ASP A 136 -6.19 13.87 5.04
N ASN A 137 -6.50 15.00 4.39
CA ASN A 137 -5.58 15.63 3.44
C ASN A 137 -4.84 16.80 4.09
N TYR A 138 -3.80 17.24 3.40
CA TYR A 138 -2.82 18.21 3.90
C TYR A 138 -2.29 19.06 2.75
N ALA A 139 -1.63 20.17 3.10
CA ALA A 139 -0.78 20.93 2.20
C ALA A 139 0.66 20.42 2.34
N ALA A 140 1.17 19.74 1.31
CA ALA A 140 2.58 19.35 1.26
C ALA A 140 3.43 20.52 0.78
N LEU A 141 4.46 20.86 1.55
CA LEU A 141 5.40 21.94 1.28
C LEU A 141 6.82 21.40 1.35
N ASN A 142 7.74 22.00 0.59
CA ASN A 142 9.16 21.76 0.78
C ASN A 142 9.57 22.20 2.21
N PRO A 143 10.44 21.43 2.92
CA PRO A 143 10.91 21.81 4.25
C PRO A 143 11.47 23.24 4.35
N LYS A 144 12.18 23.73 3.32
CA LYS A 144 12.72 25.11 3.29
C LYS A 144 11.63 26.17 3.23
N ASP A 145 10.56 25.92 2.47
CA ASP A 145 9.45 26.86 2.39
C ASP A 145 8.63 26.84 3.67
N ALA A 146 8.50 25.67 4.31
CA ALA A 146 7.89 25.56 5.62
C ALA A 146 8.68 26.35 6.69
N GLU A 147 10.01 26.27 6.65
CA GLU A 147 10.90 27.04 7.54
C GLU A 147 10.77 28.56 7.31
N LYS A 148 10.79 29.02 6.05
CA LYS A 148 10.58 30.44 5.69
C LYS A 148 9.24 30.98 6.22
N LEU A 149 8.20 30.16 6.19
CA LEU A 149 6.88 30.50 6.73
C LEU A 149 6.79 30.35 8.27
N GLY A 150 7.85 29.87 8.93
CA GLY A 150 7.90 29.65 10.37
C GLY A 150 6.96 28.54 10.85
N LEU A 151 6.78 27.48 10.06
CA LEU A 151 5.89 26.36 10.35
C LEU A 151 6.63 25.27 11.13
N GLY A 152 5.99 24.76 12.20
CA GLY A 152 6.44 23.55 12.91
C GLY A 152 5.86 22.27 12.32
N GLU A 153 6.09 21.13 12.98
CA GLU A 153 5.59 19.80 12.57
C GLU A 153 4.05 19.76 12.50
N ASP A 154 3.35 20.33 13.48
CA ASP A 154 1.89 20.40 13.53
C ASP A 154 1.34 21.73 12.95
N GLY A 155 2.09 22.38 12.06
CA GLY A 155 1.73 23.67 11.48
C GLY A 155 0.47 23.61 10.60
N LYS A 156 -0.20 24.75 10.47
CA LYS A 156 -1.30 24.95 9.51
C LYS A 156 -1.01 26.11 8.58
N VAL A 157 -1.53 26.03 7.37
CA VAL A 157 -1.49 27.10 6.38
C VAL A 157 -2.87 27.39 5.83
N THR A 158 -3.06 28.65 5.47
CA THR A 158 -4.15 29.11 4.64
C THR A 158 -3.64 29.19 3.21
N VAL A 159 -4.26 28.42 2.32
CA VAL A 159 -3.96 28.42 0.88
C VAL A 159 -5.08 29.17 0.17
N LYS A 160 -4.72 30.20 -0.61
CA LYS A 160 -5.64 30.96 -1.45
C LYS A 160 -5.29 30.77 -2.92
N ALA A 161 -6.24 30.32 -3.72
CA ALA A 161 -6.10 30.18 -5.16
C ALA A 161 -7.48 30.26 -5.83
N ASN A 162 -7.57 30.85 -7.02
CA ASN A 162 -8.82 30.93 -7.81
C ASN A 162 -10.04 31.48 -7.03
N GLY A 163 -9.83 32.43 -6.10
CA GLY A 163 -10.91 33.01 -5.27
C GLY A 163 -11.42 32.09 -4.15
N VAL A 164 -10.80 30.93 -3.96
CA VAL A 164 -11.08 29.99 -2.86
C VAL A 164 -9.98 30.11 -1.81
N GLU A 165 -10.37 29.90 -0.55
CA GLU A 165 -9.48 29.91 0.60
C GLU A 165 -9.74 28.65 1.44
N LEU A 166 -8.68 27.89 1.74
CA LEU A 166 -8.75 26.70 2.59
C LEU A 166 -7.62 26.68 3.61
N GLU A 167 -7.98 26.40 4.86
CA GLU A 167 -7.02 26.14 5.93
C GLU A 167 -6.75 24.63 6.03
N LEU A 168 -5.48 24.25 5.94
CA LEU A 168 -5.02 22.87 5.90
C LEU A 168 -3.82 22.65 6.85
N PRO A 169 -3.71 21.44 7.45
CA PRO A 169 -2.49 21.03 8.11
C PRO A 169 -1.35 20.85 7.10
N VAL A 170 -0.12 21.03 7.55
CA VAL A 170 1.07 20.97 6.71
C VAL A 170 1.78 19.63 6.87
N VAL A 171 2.27 19.08 5.76
CA VAL A 171 3.31 18.06 5.77
C VAL A 171 4.57 18.67 5.17
N GLN A 172 5.65 18.69 5.93
CA GLN A 172 6.97 19.04 5.43
C GLN A 172 7.49 17.83 4.63
N GLN A 173 7.52 17.95 3.31
CA GLN A 173 7.70 16.83 2.40
C GLN A 173 9.01 17.00 1.61
N PRO A 174 10.10 16.31 2.01
CA PRO A 174 11.28 16.17 1.17
C PRO A 174 10.90 15.58 -0.20
N GLY A 175 11.49 16.09 -1.27
CA GLY A 175 11.17 15.80 -2.68
C GLY A 175 10.05 16.66 -3.28
N GLN A 176 9.42 17.54 -2.50
CA GLN A 176 8.51 18.56 -3.02
C GLN A 176 9.33 19.72 -3.61
N ALA A 177 9.01 20.17 -4.82
CA ALA A 177 9.69 21.31 -5.43
C ALA A 177 9.49 22.60 -4.62
N GLN A 178 10.51 23.44 -4.52
CA GLN A 178 10.42 24.73 -3.83
C GLN A 178 9.45 25.68 -4.55
N GLY A 179 8.73 26.50 -3.80
CA GLY A 179 7.68 27.38 -4.32
C GLY A 179 6.44 26.64 -4.80
N THR A 180 6.22 25.39 -4.36
CA THR A 180 5.03 24.62 -4.72
C THR A 180 4.28 24.11 -3.50
N VAL A 181 2.96 24.03 -3.59
CA VAL A 181 2.08 23.44 -2.59
C VAL A 181 1.22 22.35 -3.23
N SER A 182 1.34 21.12 -2.74
CA SER A 182 0.55 19.99 -3.24
C SER A 182 -0.61 19.67 -2.30
N ILE A 183 -1.84 19.57 -2.82
CA ILE A 183 -3.04 19.24 -2.03
C ILE A 183 -3.81 18.10 -2.68
N ALA A 184 -4.12 17.05 -1.88
CA ALA A 184 -4.92 15.92 -2.34
C ALA A 184 -6.41 16.29 -2.48
N VAL A 185 -7.03 15.89 -3.60
CA VAL A 185 -8.50 15.92 -3.77
C VAL A 185 -9.16 14.64 -3.21
N GLY A 186 -10.50 14.60 -3.21
CA GLY A 186 -11.26 13.42 -2.76
C GLY A 186 -11.65 13.40 -1.27
N TYR A 187 -11.27 14.42 -0.52
CA TYR A 187 -11.61 14.63 0.90
C TYR A 187 -12.67 15.72 1.12
N GLY A 188 -13.07 15.95 2.37
CA GLY A 188 -14.00 17.02 2.76
C GLY A 188 -15.44 16.81 2.31
N ARG A 189 -15.86 15.55 2.13
CA ARG A 189 -17.25 15.22 1.77
C ARG A 189 -18.14 15.31 3.00
N THR A 190 -19.37 15.80 2.85
CA THR A 190 -20.31 16.01 3.96
C THR A 190 -21.43 14.96 4.02
N LYS A 191 -21.68 14.24 2.93
CA LYS A 191 -22.77 13.26 2.79
C LYS A 191 -22.32 12.00 2.04
N VAL A 192 -21.23 11.39 2.49
CA VAL A 192 -20.69 10.15 1.89
C VAL A 192 -20.90 8.92 2.78
N GLY A 193 -20.98 9.13 4.11
CA GLY A 193 -21.26 8.09 5.10
C GLY A 193 -20.35 8.21 6.33
N LYS A 194 -20.48 7.26 7.25
CA LYS A 194 -19.84 7.33 8.58
C LYS A 194 -18.31 7.39 8.53
N ALA A 195 -17.67 6.79 7.53
CA ALA A 195 -16.22 6.73 7.44
C ALA A 195 -15.58 7.94 6.73
N GLY A 196 -16.32 8.65 5.86
CA GLY A 196 -15.74 9.69 5.01
C GLY A 196 -16.30 11.09 5.23
N ASN A 197 -17.29 11.24 6.12
CA ASN A 197 -17.87 12.54 6.43
C ASN A 197 -16.88 13.40 7.21
N GLU A 198 -16.64 14.62 6.74
CA GLU A 198 -15.82 15.63 7.40
C GLU A 198 -14.36 15.20 7.67
N VAL A 199 -13.87 14.23 6.90
CA VAL A 199 -12.46 13.82 6.86
C VAL A 199 -11.72 14.74 5.89
N GLY A 200 -10.70 15.47 6.36
CA GLY A 200 -9.98 16.46 5.58
C GLY A 200 -10.85 17.64 5.09
N LYS A 201 -10.37 18.35 4.08
CA LYS A 201 -11.03 19.49 3.42
C LYS A 201 -11.21 19.24 1.93
N ASN A 202 -12.27 19.81 1.36
CA ASN A 202 -12.58 19.63 -0.06
C ASN A 202 -11.74 20.57 -0.92
N ALA A 203 -10.72 20.04 -1.59
CA ALA A 203 -9.81 20.81 -2.45
C ALA A 203 -10.29 20.95 -3.91
N PHE A 204 -11.37 20.28 -4.33
CA PHE A 204 -11.91 20.42 -5.69
C PHE A 204 -12.23 21.86 -6.12
N PRO A 205 -12.71 22.77 -5.24
CA PRO A 205 -12.99 24.15 -5.64
C PRO A 205 -11.76 24.93 -6.13
N PHE A 206 -10.53 24.48 -5.84
CA PHE A 206 -9.33 25.09 -6.41
C PHE A 206 -9.15 24.76 -7.90
N ALA A 207 -9.75 23.67 -8.40
CA ALA A 207 -9.62 23.26 -9.79
C ALA A 207 -10.42 24.19 -10.70
N SER A 208 -9.88 24.49 -11.88
CA SER A 208 -10.59 25.22 -12.94
C SER A 208 -10.88 24.31 -14.12
N ILE A 209 -11.86 24.66 -14.95
CA ILE A 209 -12.15 23.94 -16.19
C ILE A 209 -11.78 24.84 -17.36
N ILE A 210 -10.82 24.41 -18.16
CA ILE A 210 -10.38 25.12 -19.37
C ILE A 210 -10.57 24.17 -20.55
N ASN A 211 -11.37 24.57 -21.54
CA ASN A 211 -11.65 23.79 -22.76
C ASN A 211 -12.14 22.35 -22.48
N GLY A 212 -12.95 22.16 -21.43
CA GLY A 212 -13.48 20.84 -21.06
C GLY A 212 -12.52 19.95 -20.26
N THR A 213 -11.29 20.42 -19.98
CA THR A 213 -10.30 19.70 -19.17
C THR A 213 -10.17 20.33 -17.79
N VAL A 214 -10.17 19.49 -16.75
CA VAL A 214 -9.93 19.91 -15.36
C VAL A 214 -8.46 20.27 -15.19
N GLN A 215 -8.19 21.50 -14.81
CA GLN A 215 -6.87 22.02 -14.49
C GLN A 215 -6.67 21.98 -12.98
N GLY A 216 -5.68 21.18 -12.55
CA GLY A 216 -5.28 21.08 -11.15
C GLY A 216 -4.08 21.96 -10.80
N VAL A 217 -3.73 22.94 -11.63
CA VAL A 217 -2.60 23.85 -11.39
C VAL A 217 -3.11 25.27 -11.32
N ALA A 218 -2.67 26.03 -10.32
CA ALA A 218 -3.05 27.42 -10.14
C ALA A 218 -1.96 28.22 -9.42
N LYS A 219 -1.93 29.53 -9.65
CA LYS A 219 -1.18 30.44 -8.80
C LYS A 219 -1.83 30.49 -7.41
N ALA A 220 -1.01 30.39 -6.37
CA ALA A 220 -1.48 30.39 -4.99
C ALA A 220 -0.70 31.36 -4.09
N THR A 221 -1.34 31.76 -3.01
CA THR A 221 -0.71 32.40 -1.86
C THR A 221 -0.84 31.47 -0.67
N VAL A 222 0.28 31.23 0.02
CA VAL A 222 0.34 30.36 1.20
C VAL A 222 0.78 31.20 2.37
N ALA A 223 -0.06 31.26 3.41
CA ALA A 223 0.25 32.00 4.64
C ALA A 223 0.09 31.10 5.86
N LYS A 224 0.92 31.31 6.88
CA LYS A 224 0.81 30.59 8.15
C LYS A 224 -0.55 30.90 8.82
N ALA A 225 -1.27 29.85 9.17
CA ALA A 225 -2.53 29.94 9.92
C ALA A 225 -2.29 29.79 11.43
N SER A 226 -3.26 30.21 12.25
CA SER A 226 -3.18 30.11 13.71
C SER A 226 -3.56 28.71 14.21
N GLY A 227 -2.96 28.29 15.33
CA GLY A 227 -3.20 26.98 15.94
C GLY A 227 -2.38 25.85 15.32
N SER A 228 -2.49 24.65 15.91
CA SER A 228 -1.80 23.44 15.47
C SER A 228 -2.79 22.33 15.10
N TYR A 229 -2.36 21.41 14.25
CA TYR A 229 -3.14 20.22 13.91
C TYR A 229 -2.21 19.03 13.69
N GLN A 230 -2.28 18.05 14.60
CA GLN A 230 -1.49 16.84 14.48
C GLN A 230 -2.06 15.92 13.41
N LEU A 231 -1.29 15.59 12.38
CA LEU A 231 -1.71 14.61 11.38
C LEU A 231 -1.58 13.17 11.91
N ALA A 232 -2.48 12.29 11.46
CA ALA A 232 -2.43 10.88 11.82
C ALA A 232 -1.48 10.12 10.89
N GLN A 233 -0.20 10.09 11.25
CA GLN A 233 0.84 9.35 10.50
C GLN A 233 1.17 8.00 11.13
N THR A 234 1.37 6.97 10.33
CA THR A 234 1.78 5.64 10.84
C THR A 234 3.27 5.52 11.08
N GLN A 235 4.08 6.40 10.47
CA GLN A 235 5.54 6.42 10.59
C GLN A 235 5.99 7.69 11.31
N THR A 236 7.05 7.61 12.12
CA THR A 236 7.67 8.77 12.82
C THR A 236 8.97 9.18 12.15
N HIS A 237 9.93 8.27 12.10
CA HIS A 237 11.25 8.52 11.53
C HIS A 237 11.20 8.39 10.02
N HIS A 238 11.81 9.33 9.32
CA HIS A 238 11.74 9.40 7.87
C HIS A 238 13.00 8.87 7.17
N THR A 239 14.07 8.62 7.91
CA THR A 239 15.35 8.11 7.41
C THR A 239 15.75 6.82 8.12
N ILE A 240 16.73 6.10 7.57
CA ILE A 240 17.18 4.80 8.10
C ILE A 240 18.09 4.92 9.35
N GLU A 241 18.44 6.12 9.78
CA GLU A 241 19.34 6.39 10.92
C GLU A 241 20.71 5.70 10.81
N GLY A 242 21.21 5.54 9.57
CA GLY A 242 22.47 4.83 9.30
C GLY A 242 22.44 3.33 9.62
N ARG A 243 21.26 2.72 9.70
CA ARG A 243 21.09 1.30 10.02
C ARG A 243 21.00 0.45 8.76
N ASN A 244 21.53 -0.78 8.83
CA ASN A 244 21.54 -1.74 7.71
C ASN A 244 20.20 -2.49 7.53
N VAL A 245 19.07 -1.83 7.77
CA VAL A 245 17.72 -2.42 7.63
C VAL A 245 17.31 -2.52 6.15
N ILE A 246 17.77 -1.56 5.36
CA ILE A 246 17.62 -1.53 3.90
C ILE A 246 19.01 -1.51 3.30
N ARG A 247 19.18 -2.32 2.25
CA ARG A 247 20.42 -2.42 1.49
C ARG A 247 20.15 -1.96 0.06
N GLU A 248 20.99 -1.06 -0.44
CA GLU A 248 20.89 -0.47 -1.77
C GLU A 248 22.26 -0.53 -2.46
N THR A 249 22.26 -0.75 -3.77
CA THR A 249 23.47 -0.70 -4.60
C THR A 249 23.15 -0.07 -5.95
N THR A 250 24.17 0.35 -6.69
CA THR A 250 24.00 0.84 -8.06
C THR A 250 24.14 -0.30 -9.06
N PHE A 251 23.55 -0.17 -10.24
CA PHE A 251 23.64 -1.16 -11.29
C PHE A 251 25.10 -1.38 -11.73
N ALA A 252 25.90 -0.31 -11.81
CA ALA A 252 27.33 -0.39 -12.09
C ALA A 252 28.11 -1.21 -11.05
N LYS A 253 27.76 -1.12 -9.76
CA LYS A 253 28.36 -1.95 -8.70
C LYS A 253 27.87 -3.39 -8.77
N TYR A 254 26.57 -3.61 -8.99
CA TYR A 254 25.98 -4.94 -9.14
C TYR A 254 26.58 -5.73 -10.32
N LEU A 255 26.87 -5.07 -11.44
CA LEU A 255 27.53 -5.70 -12.60
C LEU A 255 28.96 -6.19 -12.27
N LYS A 256 29.64 -5.54 -11.34
CA LYS A 256 30.99 -5.92 -10.90
C LYS A 256 30.96 -7.01 -9.84
N ASP A 257 30.04 -6.90 -8.89
CA ASP A 257 29.78 -7.88 -7.85
C ASP A 257 28.27 -8.04 -7.64
N PRO A 258 27.69 -9.17 -8.06
CA PRO A 258 26.27 -9.44 -7.87
C PRO A 258 25.84 -9.49 -6.39
N ASN A 259 26.78 -9.67 -5.45
CA ASN A 259 26.54 -9.60 -4.00
C ASN A 259 26.77 -8.20 -3.40
N SER A 260 27.04 -7.19 -4.23
CA SER A 260 27.35 -5.84 -3.78
C SER A 260 26.30 -5.31 -2.81
N GLU A 261 26.74 -4.93 -1.61
CA GLU A 261 25.92 -4.41 -0.51
C GLU A 261 24.82 -5.38 -0.02
N ALA A 262 24.73 -6.62 -0.53
CA ALA A 262 23.81 -7.63 -0.03
C ALA A 262 24.28 -8.25 1.29
N GLY A 263 25.58 -8.17 1.59
CA GLY A 263 26.25 -8.54 2.84
C GLY A 263 26.16 -10.00 3.29
N ARG A 264 25.31 -10.83 2.66
CA ARG A 264 25.14 -12.27 2.96
C ARG A 264 26.43 -13.09 2.83
N PHE A 265 27.40 -12.64 2.04
CA PHE A 265 28.67 -13.32 1.81
C PHE A 265 29.91 -12.53 2.28
N THR A 266 29.72 -11.32 2.82
CA THR A 266 30.82 -10.43 3.25
C THR A 266 30.78 -10.08 4.74
N ASP A 267 29.60 -10.15 5.38
CA ASP A 267 29.46 -9.91 6.81
C ASP A 267 30.02 -11.13 7.58
N ASN A 268 31.23 -10.99 8.14
CA ASN A 268 31.91 -12.00 8.97
C ASN A 268 31.21 -12.25 10.34
N HIS A 269 29.91 -12.02 10.45
CA HIS A 269 29.17 -12.16 11.70
C HIS A 269 28.99 -13.64 12.04
N LYS A 270 29.86 -14.16 12.91
CA LYS A 270 29.70 -15.51 13.46
C LYS A 270 28.49 -15.52 14.39
N THR A 271 27.41 -16.13 13.94
CA THR A 271 26.26 -16.45 14.80
C THR A 271 26.58 -17.70 15.62
N TYR A 272 26.46 -17.59 16.94
CA TYR A 272 26.52 -18.75 17.83
C TYR A 272 25.11 -19.14 18.24
N ASP A 273 24.85 -20.44 18.28
CA ASP A 273 23.58 -21.00 18.75
C ASP A 273 23.84 -21.85 19.98
N LEU A 274 23.18 -21.50 21.08
CA LEU A 274 23.19 -22.29 22.31
C LEU A 274 22.10 -23.36 22.30
N TRP A 275 21.16 -23.28 21.35
CA TRP A 275 20.03 -24.20 21.22
C TRP A 275 20.36 -25.31 20.23
N ASN A 276 19.75 -26.47 20.45
CA ASN A 276 19.77 -27.54 19.47
C ASN A 276 18.96 -27.13 18.24
N LYS A 277 19.44 -27.52 17.05
CA LYS A 277 18.66 -27.36 15.82
C LYS A 277 17.38 -28.17 15.93
N TYR A 278 16.25 -27.52 15.66
CA TYR A 278 14.96 -28.17 15.54
C TYR A 278 14.73 -28.57 14.07
N GLU A 279 14.58 -29.86 13.81
CA GLU A 279 14.20 -30.32 12.48
C GLU A 279 12.75 -29.94 12.18
N GLN A 280 12.51 -29.38 10.99
CA GLN A 280 11.17 -29.01 10.50
C GLN A 280 10.78 -29.98 9.38
N PRO A 281 10.34 -31.22 9.70
CA PRO A 281 9.98 -32.19 8.70
C PRO A 281 8.69 -31.77 7.98
N GLY A 282 8.66 -31.94 6.65
CA GLY A 282 7.52 -31.55 5.81
C GLY A 282 7.75 -30.20 5.12
N HIS A 283 6.83 -29.28 5.30
CA HIS A 283 6.88 -27.95 4.68
C HIS A 283 7.61 -26.93 5.56
N LYS A 284 8.31 -25.98 4.95
CA LYS A 284 8.91 -24.83 5.61
C LYS A 284 8.46 -23.55 4.91
N TRP A 285 7.44 -22.91 5.45
CA TRP A 285 6.83 -21.73 4.85
C TRP A 285 7.68 -20.48 5.05
N VAL A 286 8.10 -19.87 3.95
CA VAL A 286 8.96 -18.68 3.93
C VAL A 286 8.48 -17.68 2.89
N MET A 287 9.08 -16.49 2.89
CA MET A 287 8.77 -15.44 1.93
C MET A 287 10.06 -14.79 1.39
N ALA A 288 10.04 -14.35 0.14
CA ALA A 288 11.04 -13.48 -0.44
C ALA A 288 10.36 -12.19 -0.90
N ILE A 289 11.01 -11.03 -0.68
CA ILE A 289 10.48 -9.72 -1.08
C ILE A 289 11.51 -8.99 -1.95
N ASP A 290 11.14 -8.69 -3.19
CA ASP A 290 11.96 -7.88 -4.10
C ASP A 290 11.69 -6.39 -3.90
N LEU A 291 12.69 -5.67 -3.37
CA LEU A 291 12.62 -4.23 -3.14
C LEU A 291 12.77 -3.39 -4.43
N ASN A 292 13.21 -4.00 -5.54
CA ASN A 292 13.20 -3.33 -6.85
C ASN A 292 11.76 -3.18 -7.37
N ALA A 293 10.97 -4.25 -7.28
CA ALA A 293 9.59 -4.27 -7.74
C ALA A 293 8.63 -3.50 -6.80
N CYS A 294 8.97 -3.35 -5.52
CA CYS A 294 8.12 -2.66 -4.55
C CYS A 294 8.05 -1.14 -4.79
N THR A 295 6.89 -0.66 -5.22
CA THR A 295 6.58 0.78 -5.41
C THR A 295 5.88 1.43 -4.22
N GLY A 296 5.58 0.66 -3.18
CA GLY A 296 4.87 1.17 -2.01
C GLY A 296 3.36 1.37 -2.18
N CYS A 297 2.73 0.82 -3.22
CA CYS A 297 1.32 1.06 -3.58
C CYS A 297 0.24 0.74 -2.51
N GLY A 298 0.58 0.04 -1.42
CA GLY A 298 -0.34 -0.21 -0.30
C GLY A 298 -1.41 -1.29 -0.53
N ALA A 299 -1.54 -1.85 -1.74
CA ALA A 299 -2.54 -2.88 -2.04
C ALA A 299 -2.41 -4.13 -1.16
N CYS A 300 -1.16 -4.52 -0.83
CA CYS A 300 -0.88 -5.65 0.06
C CYS A 300 -1.32 -5.41 1.51
N ILE A 301 -1.39 -4.14 1.97
CA ILE A 301 -1.91 -3.77 3.29
C ILE A 301 -3.42 -4.01 3.31
N VAL A 302 -4.15 -3.42 2.36
CA VAL A 302 -5.61 -3.56 2.27
C VAL A 302 -6.01 -5.03 2.10
N ALA A 303 -5.31 -5.78 1.24
CA ALA A 303 -5.57 -7.19 1.05
C ALA A 303 -5.35 -8.00 2.34
N CYS A 304 -4.31 -7.69 3.11
CA CYS A 304 -4.08 -8.33 4.41
C CYS A 304 -5.21 -8.01 5.40
N ASN A 305 -5.67 -6.75 5.42
CA ASN A 305 -6.73 -6.29 6.30
C ASN A 305 -8.08 -6.97 6.01
N VAL A 306 -8.46 -7.04 4.73
CA VAL A 306 -9.71 -7.69 4.28
C VAL A 306 -9.64 -9.20 4.54
N GLU A 307 -8.57 -9.87 4.09
CA GLU A 307 -8.42 -11.31 4.21
C GLU A 307 -8.44 -11.78 5.66
N ASN A 308 -7.77 -11.03 6.54
CA ASN A 308 -7.55 -11.44 7.92
C ASN A 308 -8.45 -10.70 8.91
N ASN A 309 -9.59 -10.16 8.48
CA ASN A 309 -10.56 -9.49 9.36
C ASN A 309 -9.92 -8.48 10.32
N ILE A 310 -8.97 -7.69 9.82
CA ILE A 310 -8.27 -6.69 10.63
C ILE A 310 -9.18 -5.46 10.74
N PRO A 311 -9.50 -5.01 11.96
CA PRO A 311 -10.38 -3.87 12.13
C PRO A 311 -9.65 -2.57 11.76
N VAL A 312 -10.35 -1.70 11.05
CA VAL A 312 -9.91 -0.32 10.85
C VAL A 312 -9.99 0.49 12.14
N VAL A 313 -8.94 1.26 12.39
CA VAL A 313 -8.81 2.15 13.54
C VAL A 313 -9.01 3.61 13.12
N GLY A 314 -9.71 4.39 13.95
CA GLY A 314 -9.99 5.80 13.68
C GLY A 314 -8.76 6.71 13.85
N ARG A 315 -8.83 7.90 13.25
CA ARG A 315 -7.77 8.92 13.23
C ARG A 315 -7.04 9.12 14.56
N ASP A 316 -7.76 9.27 15.66
CA ASP A 316 -7.17 9.60 16.96
C ASP A 316 -6.36 8.45 17.57
N GLU A 317 -6.73 7.21 17.27
CA GLU A 317 -5.98 6.04 17.70
C GLU A 317 -4.76 5.80 16.80
N VAL A 318 -4.83 6.16 15.50
CA VAL A 318 -3.64 6.20 14.63
C VAL A 318 -2.62 7.25 15.11
N ARG A 319 -3.07 8.45 15.52
CA ARG A 319 -2.20 9.47 16.16
C ARG A 319 -1.47 8.91 17.39
N ARG A 320 -2.12 8.01 18.13
CA ARG A 320 -1.57 7.30 19.31
C ARG A 320 -0.73 6.08 18.96
N ARG A 321 -0.45 5.83 17.66
CA ARG A 321 0.35 4.70 17.15
C ARG A 321 -0.26 3.34 17.46
N ARG A 322 -1.57 3.24 17.27
CA ARG A 322 -2.38 2.04 17.53
C ARG A 322 -3.08 1.55 16.27
N GLU A 323 -2.53 1.86 15.10
CA GLU A 323 -3.02 1.39 13.81
C GLU A 323 -2.96 -0.13 13.74
N MET A 324 -3.99 -0.76 13.18
CA MET A 324 -4.07 -2.21 13.06
C MET A 324 -3.71 -2.62 11.64
N HIS A 325 -2.41 -2.62 11.33
CA HIS A 325 -1.88 -3.14 10.08
C HIS A 325 -0.87 -4.26 10.37
N TRP A 326 -1.12 -5.48 9.88
CA TRP A 326 -0.21 -6.62 10.07
C TRP A 326 1.01 -6.59 9.15
N LEU A 327 0.86 -5.90 8.03
CA LEU A 327 1.90 -5.55 7.09
C LEU A 327 1.89 -4.03 6.99
N ARG A 328 3.03 -3.41 7.22
CA ARG A 328 3.25 -1.98 6.95
C ARG A 328 4.26 -1.83 5.83
N ILE A 329 4.25 -0.71 5.14
CA ILE A 329 5.29 -0.38 4.17
C ILE A 329 6.03 0.82 4.74
N ASP A 330 7.26 0.58 5.18
CA ASP A 330 8.13 1.63 5.68
C ASP A 330 8.72 2.37 4.48
N ARG A 331 8.77 3.71 4.55
CA ARG A 331 9.39 4.55 3.52
C ARG A 331 10.56 5.28 4.15
N TYR A 332 11.73 5.20 3.53
CA TYR A 332 12.88 5.96 3.98
C TYR A 332 13.39 6.91 2.92
N TYR A 333 13.83 8.07 3.38
CA TYR A 333 14.53 9.09 2.59
C TYR A 333 16.03 8.97 2.84
N THR A 334 16.77 9.13 1.75
CA THR A 334 18.20 9.43 1.75
C THR A 334 18.35 10.77 1.05
N ILE A 335 19.02 11.72 1.72
CA ILE A 335 19.22 13.08 1.21
C ILE A 335 20.67 13.18 0.77
N GLU A 336 20.90 13.65 -0.46
CA GLU A 336 22.27 13.84 -0.96
C GLU A 336 22.93 15.02 -0.23
N GLY A 337 24.09 14.75 0.39
CA GLY A 337 24.94 15.76 0.99
C GLY A 337 26.14 16.08 0.09
N LYS A 338 26.83 17.20 0.36
CA LYS A 338 28.00 17.63 -0.42
C LYS A 338 29.13 16.59 -0.47
N ASP A 339 29.34 15.86 0.63
CA ASP A 339 30.44 14.89 0.77
C ASP A 339 29.96 13.43 0.88
N GLN A 340 28.73 13.20 1.35
CA GLN A 340 28.15 11.87 1.54
C GLN A 340 26.62 11.93 1.64
N ASP A 341 25.97 10.81 1.33
CA ASP A 341 24.54 10.61 1.55
C ASP A 341 24.18 10.67 3.04
N LEU A 342 23.21 11.52 3.37
CA LEU A 342 22.73 11.70 4.73
C LEU A 342 21.53 10.81 5.00
N THR A 343 21.68 9.96 6.02
CA THR A 343 20.64 9.01 6.45
C THR A 343 20.27 9.17 7.93
N LYS A 344 20.94 10.06 8.68
CA LYS A 344 20.65 10.32 10.09
C LYS A 344 20.00 11.68 10.28
N GLU A 345 18.86 11.71 10.97
CA GLU A 345 18.06 12.91 11.22
C GLU A 345 18.87 14.01 11.93
N LYS A 346 19.77 13.64 12.86
CA LYS A 346 20.65 14.61 13.52
C LYS A 346 21.66 15.27 12.59
N GLU A 347 22.15 14.54 11.60
CA GLU A 347 23.10 15.07 10.60
C GLU A 347 22.35 15.98 9.63
N ILE A 348 21.16 15.56 9.20
CA ILE A 348 20.26 16.34 8.34
C ILE A 348 19.85 17.65 9.02
N ALA A 349 19.46 17.61 10.30
CA ALA A 349 19.07 18.81 11.04
C ALA A 349 20.23 19.82 11.13
N ARG A 350 21.47 19.35 11.30
CA ARG A 350 22.67 20.21 11.36
C ARG A 350 23.05 20.81 10.01
N ALA A 351 22.86 20.06 8.92
CA ALA A 351 23.19 20.49 7.57
C ALA A 351 22.01 21.18 6.85
N SER A 352 20.83 21.24 7.46
CA SER A 352 19.55 21.64 6.85
C SER A 352 19.58 22.92 6.01
N ALA A 353 20.34 23.95 6.44
CA ALA A 353 20.49 25.20 5.70
C ALA A 353 21.09 25.01 4.29
N ASP A 354 22.02 24.07 4.16
CA ASP A 354 22.80 23.82 2.94
C ASP A 354 22.25 22.66 2.10
N LEU A 355 21.32 21.88 2.62
CA LEU A 355 20.79 20.70 1.94
C LEU A 355 19.80 21.06 0.85
N ASP A 356 19.88 20.38 -0.28
CA ASP A 356 18.78 20.36 -1.22
C ASP A 356 17.75 19.32 -0.77
N PHE A 357 16.51 19.75 -0.59
CA PHE A 357 15.40 18.86 -0.26
C PHE A 357 14.57 18.52 -1.49
N GLU A 358 14.93 18.99 -2.69
CA GLU A 358 14.25 18.66 -3.94
C GLU A 358 14.77 17.34 -4.52
N ASP A 359 16.08 17.09 -4.43
CA ASP A 359 16.69 15.82 -4.86
C ASP A 359 16.85 14.86 -3.68
N ILE A 360 15.98 13.84 -3.64
CA ILE A 360 16.00 12.82 -2.61
C ILE A 360 15.82 11.43 -3.19
N THR A 361 16.44 10.47 -2.52
CA THR A 361 16.24 9.06 -2.82
C THR A 361 15.21 8.45 -1.87
N VAL A 362 14.22 7.75 -2.43
CA VAL A 362 13.16 7.08 -1.67
C VAL A 362 13.25 5.57 -1.83
N VAL A 363 13.10 4.83 -0.72
CA VAL A 363 12.99 3.37 -0.72
C VAL A 363 11.77 2.92 0.09
N HIS A 364 11.12 1.85 -0.38
CA HIS A 364 9.97 1.23 0.26
C HIS A 364 10.30 -0.19 0.69
N GLN A 365 10.07 -0.51 1.96
CA GLN A 365 10.27 -1.84 2.51
C GLN A 365 8.99 -2.33 3.19
N PRO A 366 8.30 -3.34 2.64
CA PRO A 366 7.22 -4.01 3.33
C PRO A 366 7.74 -4.76 4.57
N MET A 367 7.26 -4.38 5.74
CA MET A 367 7.63 -4.97 7.02
C MET A 367 6.40 -5.66 7.64
N LEU A 368 6.54 -6.96 7.89
CA LEU A 368 5.52 -7.84 8.45
C LEU A 368 6.17 -8.80 9.45
N CYS A 369 5.36 -9.67 10.08
CA CYS A 369 5.92 -10.75 10.90
C CYS A 369 6.88 -11.60 10.08
N GLN A 370 8.12 -11.70 10.57
CA GLN A 370 9.19 -12.42 9.90
C GLN A 370 9.15 -13.93 10.13
N HIS A 371 8.27 -14.42 11.02
CA HIS A 371 8.21 -15.84 11.41
C HIS A 371 9.61 -16.40 11.75
N CYS A 372 10.34 -15.64 12.56
CA CYS A 372 11.68 -15.92 13.07
C CYS A 372 11.82 -17.33 13.61
N GLY A 373 12.85 -18.10 13.20
CA GLY A 373 13.14 -19.42 13.80
C GLY A 373 13.51 -19.31 15.29
N HIS A 374 14.34 -18.32 15.63
CA HIS A 374 14.61 -17.94 17.02
C HIS A 374 13.71 -16.78 17.41
N ALA A 375 12.42 -17.03 17.60
CA ALA A 375 11.44 -15.98 17.85
C ALA A 375 11.49 -15.44 19.30
N PRO A 376 12.03 -14.22 19.53
CA PRO A 376 12.07 -13.63 20.87
C PRO A 376 10.67 -13.31 21.42
N CYS A 377 9.69 -13.14 20.53
CA CYS A 377 8.31 -12.87 20.91
C CYS A 377 7.58 -14.08 21.52
N GLU A 378 8.10 -15.30 21.37
CA GLU A 378 7.47 -16.51 21.93
C GLU A 378 7.86 -16.78 23.38
N THR A 379 9.16 -16.73 23.66
CA THR A 379 9.72 -17.07 24.98
C THR A 379 9.25 -16.14 26.10
N VAL A 380 8.76 -14.94 25.74
CA VAL A 380 8.20 -13.95 26.68
C VAL A 380 6.69 -14.07 26.90
N CYS A 381 6.01 -15.02 26.26
CA CYS A 381 4.57 -15.21 26.45
C CYS A 381 4.30 -16.18 27.62
N PRO A 382 3.83 -15.72 28.79
CA PRO A 382 3.70 -16.56 29.97
C PRO A 382 2.59 -17.61 29.87
N VAL A 383 1.71 -17.50 28.86
CA VAL A 383 0.56 -18.41 28.66
C VAL A 383 0.68 -19.24 27.38
N LEU A 384 1.81 -19.14 26.66
CA LEU A 384 2.06 -19.85 25.40
C LEU A 384 0.99 -19.56 24.34
N ALA A 385 0.52 -18.31 24.25
CA ALA A 385 -0.36 -17.86 23.18
C ALA A 385 0.36 -17.73 21.83
N THR A 386 1.69 -17.75 21.85
CA THR A 386 2.56 -17.69 20.66
C THR A 386 3.54 -18.83 20.69
N VAL A 387 3.51 -19.70 19.69
CA VAL A 387 4.35 -20.90 19.59
C VAL A 387 4.72 -21.17 18.14
N HIS A 388 5.85 -21.81 17.91
CA HIS A 388 6.17 -22.37 16.61
C HIS A 388 5.29 -23.57 16.28
N SER A 389 4.87 -23.66 15.02
CA SER A 389 4.39 -24.89 14.41
C SER A 389 5.55 -25.76 13.94
N SER A 390 5.26 -27.03 13.66
CA SER A 390 6.21 -27.94 13.04
C SER A 390 6.69 -27.49 11.64
N GLU A 391 5.94 -26.60 10.97
CA GLU A 391 6.23 -26.10 9.62
C GLU A 391 6.95 -24.74 9.62
N GLY A 392 7.50 -24.32 10.77
CA GLY A 392 8.26 -23.08 10.91
C GLY A 392 7.42 -21.81 11.04
N LEU A 393 6.08 -21.91 11.02
CA LEU A 393 5.22 -20.75 11.25
C LEU A 393 5.14 -20.41 12.74
N ASN A 394 5.30 -19.13 13.07
CA ASN A 394 4.89 -18.60 14.37
C ASN A 394 3.35 -18.55 14.46
N HIS A 395 2.73 -19.39 15.27
CA HIS A 395 1.28 -19.39 15.50
C HIS A 395 0.90 -18.38 16.59
N MET A 396 -0.20 -17.66 16.37
CA MET A 396 -0.80 -16.77 17.37
C MET A 396 -2.18 -17.32 17.73
N ALA A 397 -2.30 -17.94 18.89
CA ALA A 397 -3.57 -18.39 19.43
C ALA A 397 -4.29 -17.19 20.10
N TYR A 398 -5.16 -16.54 19.33
CA TYR A 398 -5.86 -15.31 19.76
C TYR A 398 -6.65 -15.50 21.06
N ASN A 399 -7.30 -16.64 21.23
CA ASN A 399 -8.10 -17.00 22.41
C ASN A 399 -7.28 -17.26 23.69
N ARG A 400 -5.97 -17.55 23.55
CA ARG A 400 -5.09 -17.77 24.70
C ARG A 400 -4.42 -16.48 25.19
N CYS A 401 -4.42 -15.44 24.37
CA CYS A 401 -3.81 -14.16 24.71
C CYS A 401 -4.65 -13.42 25.76
N PHE A 402 -4.01 -13.01 26.87
CA PHE A 402 -4.64 -12.18 27.91
C PHE A 402 -4.07 -10.76 27.98
N GLY A 403 -3.28 -10.36 26.97
CA GLY A 403 -2.95 -8.94 26.75
C GLY A 403 -1.79 -8.35 27.55
N THR A 404 -0.80 -9.13 27.96
CA THR A 404 0.42 -8.60 28.63
C THR A 404 1.24 -7.66 27.74
N ARG A 405 1.12 -7.79 26.41
CA ARG A 405 1.84 -7.01 25.39
C ARG A 405 3.36 -7.18 25.36
N TYR A 406 3.94 -8.04 26.19
CA TYR A 406 5.40 -8.22 26.24
C TYR A 406 5.98 -8.75 24.91
N CYS A 407 5.22 -9.58 24.20
CA CYS A 407 5.60 -10.06 22.87
C CYS A 407 5.77 -8.94 21.83
N ALA A 408 5.10 -7.78 21.97
CA ALA A 408 5.38 -6.61 21.12
C ALA A 408 6.74 -5.98 21.45
N ASN A 409 7.06 -5.84 22.73
CA ASN A 409 8.32 -5.21 23.16
C ASN A 409 9.52 -6.02 22.68
N ASN A 410 9.47 -7.34 22.85
CA ASN A 410 10.58 -8.23 22.49
C ASN A 410 10.67 -8.53 20.99
N CYS A 411 9.63 -8.22 20.20
CA CYS A 411 9.71 -8.33 18.74
C CYS A 411 10.58 -7.19 18.20
N PRO A 412 11.73 -7.47 17.56
CA PRO A 412 12.63 -6.42 17.09
C PRO A 412 12.00 -5.59 15.97
N PHE A 413 11.17 -6.21 15.13
CA PHE A 413 10.48 -5.56 14.01
C PHE A 413 9.24 -4.74 14.41
N LYS A 414 8.77 -4.88 15.65
CA LYS A 414 7.55 -4.22 16.16
C LYS A 414 6.34 -4.42 15.23
N VAL A 415 6.09 -5.66 14.82
CA VAL A 415 5.02 -6.07 13.87
C VAL A 415 3.87 -6.82 14.54
N ARG A 416 3.86 -6.86 15.87
CA ARG A 416 2.70 -7.32 16.65
C ARG A 416 1.80 -6.12 16.92
N ARG A 417 0.49 -6.27 16.72
CA ARG A 417 -0.52 -5.22 16.91
C ARG A 417 -1.49 -5.61 18.01
N PHE A 418 -1.92 -4.65 18.83
CA PHE A 418 -2.73 -4.93 20.02
C PHE A 418 -4.13 -4.36 19.87
N ASN A 419 -5.14 -5.17 20.15
CA ASN A 419 -6.52 -4.70 20.21
C ASN A 419 -6.76 -3.92 21.51
N TRP A 420 -6.64 -2.60 21.46
CA TRP A 420 -6.89 -1.73 22.61
C TRP A 420 -8.36 -1.71 23.03
N PHE A 421 -9.25 -1.82 22.04
CA PHE A 421 -10.69 -1.80 22.23
C PHE A 421 -11.35 -2.96 21.48
N ALA A 422 -12.65 -3.17 21.72
CA ALA A 422 -13.40 -4.22 21.03
C ALA A 422 -13.91 -3.70 19.68
N TYR A 423 -13.02 -3.43 18.73
CA TYR A 423 -13.35 -2.70 17.49
C TYR A 423 -14.57 -3.25 16.72
N TRP A 424 -14.84 -4.55 16.78
CA TRP A 424 -15.96 -5.23 16.10
C TRP A 424 -17.31 -5.15 16.82
N ASN A 425 -17.34 -4.88 18.13
CA ASN A 425 -18.56 -4.97 18.93
C ASN A 425 -18.53 -4.01 20.13
N ASP A 426 -18.28 -2.74 19.86
CA ASP A 426 -18.14 -1.72 20.89
C ASP A 426 -18.92 -0.47 20.51
N SER A 427 -20.00 -0.23 21.26
CA SER A 427 -20.94 0.87 21.05
C SER A 427 -20.31 2.25 21.18
N ARG A 428 -19.07 2.35 21.72
CA ARG A 428 -18.32 3.61 21.78
C ARG A 428 -17.86 4.08 20.41
N PHE A 429 -17.74 3.17 19.44
CA PHE A 429 -17.41 3.54 18.07
C PHE A 429 -18.70 3.50 17.26
N ASP A 430 -19.25 4.65 16.89
CA ASP A 430 -20.24 4.71 15.81
C ASP A 430 -19.55 4.53 14.44
N ASN A 431 -18.94 3.36 14.25
CA ASN A 431 -18.02 3.12 13.15
C ASN A 431 -18.72 2.46 11.96
N TYR A 432 -17.94 2.22 10.91
CA TYR A 432 -18.35 1.53 9.70
C TYR A 432 -18.84 0.08 9.96
N LEU A 433 -18.54 -0.51 11.13
CA LEU A 433 -18.89 -1.89 11.50
C LEU A 433 -20.27 -2.01 12.18
N ASN A 434 -20.90 -0.91 12.56
CA ASN A 434 -22.24 -0.90 13.18
C ASN A 434 -23.37 -1.10 12.17
N ASN A 435 -23.13 -1.90 11.13
CA ASN A 435 -24.10 -2.22 10.09
C ASN A 435 -24.19 -3.74 9.95
N GLU A 436 -25.39 -4.30 9.95
CA GLU A 436 -25.64 -5.73 9.75
C GLU A 436 -24.95 -6.27 8.47
N PHE A 437 -24.87 -5.45 7.42
CA PHE A 437 -24.23 -5.83 6.17
C PHE A 437 -22.71 -5.89 6.24
N THR A 438 -22.06 -5.21 7.19
CA THR A 438 -20.59 -5.29 7.30
C THR A 438 -20.08 -6.63 7.79
N GLN A 439 -20.94 -7.42 8.44
CA GLN A 439 -20.59 -8.80 8.81
C GLN A 439 -20.43 -9.70 7.58
N LEU A 440 -21.01 -9.35 6.43
CA LEU A 440 -20.86 -10.09 5.17
C LEU A 440 -19.48 -9.93 4.53
N VAL A 441 -18.71 -8.92 4.94
CA VAL A 441 -17.35 -8.66 4.45
C VAL A 441 -16.33 -9.54 5.17
N LEU A 442 -16.66 -10.02 6.37
CA LEU A 442 -15.77 -10.84 7.18
C LEU A 442 -15.49 -12.18 6.52
N ASN A 443 -14.22 -12.54 6.47
CA ASN A 443 -13.78 -13.87 6.10
C ASN A 443 -14.23 -14.89 7.17
N PRO A 444 -15.08 -15.88 6.86
CA PRO A 444 -15.57 -16.85 7.83
C PRO A 444 -14.47 -17.79 8.37
N ASP A 445 -13.36 -17.94 7.64
CA ASP A 445 -12.25 -18.83 8.02
C ASP A 445 -11.26 -18.17 8.98
N VAL A 446 -11.44 -16.88 9.31
CA VAL A 446 -10.56 -16.13 10.20
C VAL A 446 -11.34 -15.57 11.38
N VAL A 447 -10.87 -15.85 12.58
CA VAL A 447 -11.50 -15.30 13.79
C VAL A 447 -11.48 -13.78 13.81
N THR A 448 -12.60 -13.15 14.15
CA THR A 448 -12.63 -11.74 14.56
C THR A 448 -12.11 -11.63 15.99
N ARG A 449 -11.18 -10.70 16.24
CA ARG A 449 -10.53 -10.59 17.55
C ARG A 449 -11.33 -9.69 18.49
N SER A 450 -11.29 -10.05 19.76
CA SER A 450 -11.81 -9.23 20.85
C SER A 450 -10.74 -8.27 21.38
N ARG A 451 -11.14 -7.40 22.30
CA ARG A 451 -10.23 -6.51 23.04
C ARG A 451 -9.18 -7.32 23.81
N GLY A 452 -7.99 -6.75 23.97
CA GLY A 452 -6.96 -7.29 24.84
C GLY A 452 -6.10 -8.38 24.18
N VAL A 453 -6.27 -8.60 22.88
CA VAL A 453 -5.58 -9.68 22.15
C VAL A 453 -4.53 -9.10 21.21
N MET A 454 -3.37 -9.75 21.17
CA MET A 454 -2.31 -9.45 20.21
C MET A 454 -2.57 -10.12 18.86
N GLU A 455 -2.17 -9.45 17.80
CA GLU A 455 -2.26 -9.91 16.43
C GLU A 455 -0.93 -9.73 15.72
N LYS A 456 -0.78 -10.43 14.59
CA LYS A 456 0.35 -10.31 13.67
C LYS A 456 0.00 -10.98 12.35
N CYS A 457 0.80 -10.70 11.32
CA CYS A 457 0.79 -11.52 10.11
C CYS A 457 0.96 -13.01 10.48
N SER A 458 0.05 -13.85 9.99
CA SER A 458 0.03 -15.30 10.21
C SER A 458 0.53 -16.08 9.00
N MET A 459 1.08 -15.40 7.98
CA MET A 459 1.25 -15.95 6.63
C MET A 459 -0.05 -16.57 6.10
N CYS A 460 -1.17 -15.82 6.25
CA CYS A 460 -2.53 -16.23 5.85
C CYS A 460 -2.80 -17.72 6.09
N ILE A 461 -2.60 -18.18 7.35
CA ILE A 461 -2.66 -19.60 7.72
C ILE A 461 -3.94 -20.30 7.23
N GLN A 462 -5.06 -19.60 7.18
CA GLN A 462 -6.32 -20.10 6.63
C GLN A 462 -6.18 -20.56 5.17
N ARG A 463 -5.41 -19.83 4.35
CA ARG A 463 -5.12 -20.19 2.95
C ARG A 463 -4.15 -21.36 2.85
N ILE A 464 -3.17 -21.42 3.76
CA ILE A 464 -2.25 -22.56 3.87
C ILE A 464 -3.05 -23.84 4.16
N GLN A 465 -3.93 -23.81 5.15
CA GLN A 465 -4.75 -24.98 5.50
C GLN A 465 -5.73 -25.35 4.37
N ALA A 466 -6.36 -24.37 3.72
CA ALA A 466 -7.24 -24.63 2.58
C ALA A 466 -6.50 -25.28 1.40
N GLY A 467 -5.33 -24.76 1.02
CA GLY A 467 -4.52 -25.34 -0.07
C GLY A 467 -4.02 -26.75 0.26
N LYS A 468 -3.56 -26.98 1.51
CA LYS A 468 -3.19 -28.32 1.99
C LYS A 468 -4.37 -29.29 1.96
N LEU A 469 -5.55 -28.84 2.39
CA LEU A 469 -6.77 -29.65 2.36
C LEU A 469 -7.13 -30.05 0.92
N GLN A 470 -7.08 -29.11 -0.03
CA GLN A 470 -7.36 -29.40 -1.43
C GLN A 470 -6.37 -30.40 -2.03
N ALA A 471 -5.08 -30.23 -1.79
CA ALA A 471 -4.06 -31.18 -2.23
C ALA A 471 -4.30 -32.58 -1.64
N LYS A 472 -4.67 -32.65 -0.36
CA LYS A 472 -5.00 -33.91 0.33
C LYS A 472 -6.24 -34.59 -0.26
N ILE A 473 -7.31 -33.85 -0.55
CA ILE A 473 -8.53 -34.37 -1.20
C ILE A 473 -8.18 -34.94 -2.59
N GLN A 474 -7.27 -34.29 -3.30
CA GLN A 474 -6.79 -34.72 -4.62
C GLN A 474 -5.72 -35.83 -4.55
N ASN A 475 -5.42 -36.37 -3.36
CA ASN A 475 -4.37 -37.39 -3.13
C ASN A 475 -3.01 -37.02 -3.74
N ARG A 476 -2.63 -35.74 -3.66
CA ARG A 476 -1.33 -35.25 -4.14
C ARG A 476 -0.65 -34.39 -3.08
N LYS A 477 0.66 -34.20 -3.25
CA LYS A 477 1.40 -33.20 -2.47
C LYS A 477 0.99 -31.80 -2.88
N VAL A 478 1.16 -30.86 -1.95
CA VAL A 478 1.08 -29.43 -2.24
C VAL A 478 2.17 -29.09 -3.24
N LYS A 479 1.82 -28.32 -4.26
CA LYS A 479 2.70 -27.80 -5.30
C LYS A 479 2.81 -26.29 -5.14
N ASP A 480 3.89 -25.73 -5.66
CA ASP A 480 4.02 -24.29 -5.72
C ASP A 480 2.85 -23.66 -6.52
N GLY A 481 2.38 -22.51 -6.05
CA GLY A 481 1.19 -21.84 -6.58
C GLY A 481 -0.17 -22.38 -6.09
N ASP A 482 -0.25 -23.54 -5.43
CA ASP A 482 -1.51 -24.00 -4.80
C ASP A 482 -1.99 -23.05 -3.69
N ILE A 483 -1.05 -22.34 -3.06
CA ILE A 483 -1.30 -21.44 -1.94
C ILE A 483 -0.73 -20.06 -2.33
N GLN A 484 -1.60 -19.06 -2.41
CA GLN A 484 -1.20 -17.67 -2.60
C GLN A 484 -1.69 -16.81 -1.45
N MET A 485 -0.75 -16.09 -0.82
CA MET A 485 -1.08 -15.16 0.27
C MET A 485 -1.89 -13.98 -0.27
N ALA A 486 -2.74 -13.37 0.56
CA ALA A 486 -3.48 -12.17 0.14
C ALA A 486 -2.56 -11.01 -0.25
N CYS A 487 -1.45 -10.80 0.48
CA CYS A 487 -0.47 -9.77 0.14
C CYS A 487 0.31 -10.07 -1.15
N GLN A 488 0.60 -11.35 -1.44
CA GLN A 488 1.22 -11.82 -2.68
C GLN A 488 0.27 -11.63 -3.86
N GLN A 489 -0.94 -12.14 -3.76
CA GLN A 489 -1.95 -12.10 -4.83
C GLN A 489 -2.37 -10.67 -5.20
N ALA A 490 -2.38 -9.75 -4.22
CA ALA A 490 -2.74 -8.35 -4.46
C ALA A 490 -1.57 -7.49 -4.96
N CYS A 491 -0.33 -7.97 -4.89
CA CYS A 491 0.83 -7.20 -5.33
C CYS A 491 0.89 -7.16 -6.86
N SER A 492 0.56 -6.00 -7.44
CA SER A 492 0.58 -5.82 -8.91
C SER A 492 1.97 -6.00 -9.54
N ALA A 493 3.03 -5.78 -8.75
CA ALA A 493 4.42 -5.92 -9.19
C ALA A 493 5.01 -7.31 -8.92
N ASN A 494 4.24 -8.24 -8.33
CA ASN A 494 4.73 -9.56 -7.88
C ASN A 494 5.97 -9.50 -6.98
N ALA A 495 6.11 -8.42 -6.20
CA ALA A 495 7.27 -8.20 -5.33
C ALA A 495 7.33 -9.18 -4.14
N ILE A 496 6.20 -9.75 -3.73
CA ILE A 496 6.10 -10.68 -2.60
C ILE A 496 5.97 -12.10 -3.14
N ILE A 497 6.90 -12.97 -2.81
CA ILE A 497 6.93 -14.38 -3.24
C ILE A 497 6.83 -15.24 -1.98
N PHE A 498 5.81 -16.06 -1.86
CA PHE A 498 5.62 -16.98 -0.74
C PHE A 498 5.58 -18.41 -1.23
N GLY A 499 6.13 -19.34 -0.45
CA GLY A 499 6.12 -20.76 -0.78
C GLY A 499 6.86 -21.63 0.24
N ASP A 500 7.15 -22.86 -0.16
CA ASP A 500 7.86 -23.84 0.65
C ASP A 500 9.37 -23.83 0.35
N ALA A 501 10.20 -23.55 1.36
CA ALA A 501 11.66 -23.61 1.27
C ALA A 501 12.22 -25.03 1.17
N ASN A 502 11.48 -26.04 1.62
CA ASN A 502 11.93 -27.43 1.55
C ASN A 502 11.74 -28.02 0.14
N ASP A 503 10.91 -27.39 -0.71
CA ASP A 503 10.85 -27.68 -2.14
C ASP A 503 11.91 -26.85 -2.87
N PRO A 504 12.99 -27.45 -3.39
CA PRO A 504 14.05 -26.72 -4.10
C PRO A 504 13.57 -26.14 -5.43
N GLU A 505 12.45 -26.59 -5.99
CA GLU A 505 11.94 -26.08 -7.25
C GLU A 505 10.92 -24.95 -7.09
N SER A 506 10.49 -24.65 -5.87
CA SER A 506 9.57 -23.54 -5.60
C SER A 506 10.18 -22.19 -5.98
N GLU A 507 9.33 -21.25 -6.40
CA GLU A 507 9.73 -19.90 -6.76
C GLU A 507 10.40 -19.19 -5.58
N VAL A 508 9.94 -19.42 -4.35
CA VAL A 508 10.56 -18.82 -3.17
C VAL A 508 11.96 -19.40 -2.89
N SER A 509 12.17 -20.71 -3.06
CA SER A 509 13.49 -21.34 -2.88
C SER A 509 14.50 -20.86 -3.91
N LYS A 510 14.05 -20.58 -5.14
CA LYS A 510 14.88 -19.96 -6.19
C LYS A 510 15.17 -18.49 -5.85
N ALA A 511 14.15 -17.73 -5.47
CA ALA A 511 14.27 -16.33 -5.07
C ALA A 511 15.23 -16.15 -3.88
N LEU A 512 15.15 -17.01 -2.85
CA LEU A 512 16.02 -16.95 -1.66
C LEU A 512 17.46 -17.41 -1.92
N ARG A 513 17.76 -18.03 -3.07
CA ARG A 513 19.14 -18.33 -3.51
C ARG A 513 19.77 -17.21 -4.32
N ASN A 514 19.02 -16.17 -4.66
CA ASN A 514 19.56 -15.00 -5.34
C ASN A 514 20.63 -14.31 -4.47
N GLU A 515 21.69 -13.86 -5.12
CA GLU A 515 22.84 -13.15 -4.59
C GLU A 515 22.48 -11.85 -3.84
N ARG A 516 21.38 -11.19 -4.21
CA ARG A 516 20.91 -9.94 -3.61
C ARG A 516 20.20 -10.17 -2.27
N VAL A 517 19.94 -11.42 -1.88
CA VAL A 517 19.12 -11.71 -0.70
C VAL A 517 19.90 -11.40 0.57
N TYR A 518 19.27 -10.67 1.47
CA TYR A 518 19.72 -10.42 2.83
C TYR A 518 18.55 -10.58 3.80
N TYR A 519 18.85 -10.77 5.09
CA TYR A 519 17.82 -10.81 6.12
C TYR A 519 17.94 -9.59 7.02
N VAL A 520 16.80 -9.08 7.51
CA VAL A 520 16.79 -7.86 8.32
C VAL A 520 17.15 -8.20 9.76
N LEU A 521 18.12 -7.46 10.32
CA LEU A 521 18.65 -7.65 11.67
C LEU A 521 19.28 -9.06 11.88
N GLU A 522 20.18 -9.47 10.98
CA GLU A 522 20.91 -10.74 11.12
C GLU A 522 21.82 -10.78 12.36
N GLU A 523 22.29 -9.62 12.81
CA GLU A 523 23.19 -9.47 13.95
C GLU A 523 22.61 -9.93 15.30
N ILE A 524 21.29 -10.05 15.41
CA ILE A 524 20.61 -10.55 16.61
C ILE A 524 20.24 -12.04 16.53
N ASN A 525 20.61 -12.72 15.44
CA ASN A 525 20.40 -14.16 15.22
C ASN A 525 18.95 -14.65 15.48
N VAL A 526 17.94 -13.87 15.10
CA VAL A 526 16.52 -14.27 15.21
C VAL A 526 16.08 -15.23 14.08
N GLN A 527 16.97 -15.52 13.14
CA GLN A 527 16.72 -16.38 11.96
C GLN A 527 15.40 -16.03 11.24
N PRO A 528 15.27 -14.84 10.63
CA PRO A 528 14.05 -14.43 9.93
C PRO A 528 13.68 -15.41 8.81
N GLY A 529 12.38 -15.71 8.67
CA GLY A 529 11.84 -16.54 7.59
C GLY A 529 11.50 -15.74 6.32
N ILE A 530 11.85 -14.45 6.26
CA ILE A 530 11.61 -13.59 5.10
C ILE A 530 12.94 -12.99 4.64
N GLY A 531 13.34 -13.32 3.41
CA GLY A 531 14.49 -12.72 2.75
C GLY A 531 14.08 -11.49 1.95
N TYR A 532 14.88 -10.44 2.00
CA TYR A 532 14.71 -9.23 1.20
C TYR A 532 15.79 -9.16 0.14
N MET A 533 15.46 -8.68 -1.06
CA MET A 533 16.47 -8.47 -2.10
C MET A 533 16.96 -7.01 -2.07
N THR A 534 18.27 -6.81 -2.04
CA THR A 534 18.94 -5.50 -2.15
C THR A 534 18.38 -4.72 -3.32
N LYS A 535 18.07 -3.43 -3.09
CA LYS A 535 17.56 -2.55 -4.15
C LYS A 535 18.70 -2.15 -5.09
N VAL A 536 18.59 -2.46 -6.37
CA VAL A 536 19.57 -2.08 -7.40
C VAL A 536 19.03 -0.88 -8.16
N ARG A 537 19.73 0.26 -8.07
CA ARG A 537 19.37 1.49 -8.78
C ARG A 537 20.16 1.61 -10.06
N ASN A 538 19.46 1.80 -11.17
CA ASN A 538 20.09 2.10 -12.44
C ASN A 538 20.28 3.62 -12.55
N THR A 539 21.41 4.11 -12.04
CA THR A 539 21.85 5.51 -12.21
C THR A 539 22.51 5.67 -13.58
N PHE A 540 22.45 6.87 -14.18
CA PHE A 540 22.98 7.17 -15.53
C PHE A 540 24.52 7.07 -15.66
N GLU A 541 25.21 6.48 -14.68
CA GLU A 541 26.65 6.25 -14.68
C GLU A 541 27.07 4.98 -15.45
N ALA A 542 26.19 4.44 -16.29
CA ALA A 542 26.39 3.20 -17.06
C ALA A 542 26.62 3.47 -18.55
#